data_AF-A0A1G2A958-F1
#
_entry.id   AF-A0A1G2A958-F1
#
_cell.length_a   1.000
_cell.length_b   1.000
_cell.length_c   1.000
_cell.angle_alpha   90.00
_cell.angle_beta   90.00
_cell.angle_gamma   90.00
#
_symmetry.space_group_name_H-M   'P 1'
#
loop_
_entity.id
_entity.type
_entity.pdbx_description
1 polymer ?
#
loop_
_entity_poly.entity_id
_entity_poly.type
_entity_poly.pdbx_seq_one_letter_code
_entity_poly.pdbx_strand_id
1 'polypeptide(L)'
;MLQAEIRQSKRGLGAYRREGKIPAVVYGHGIQSVSVLIDKQEFLKHLRAEGKGSLLDLKIASDEPVKVILQDLQKHTLTQEYLHLDFYRIRMDEKMRVKVLLIFTGEAPAVKTGGVLVKAKDHVEIECLPKDLISSIAVDLSSLSELRASIKVRDLSVGSGISIIGNPDDIIVTIAEIKEDIEDAALAAQKEKEQLEKLKAEPEEKKDAEEGKEKDKAKDKAKEKK
;
A
#
# COMPACT_ATOMS: atom_id res chain seq x y z
N MET A 1 -23.12 14.99 -2.45
CA MET A 1 -22.76 16.08 -3.40
C MET A 1 -21.58 16.86 -2.85
N LEU A 2 -20.53 17.02 -3.66
CA LEU A 2 -19.29 17.72 -3.30
C LEU A 2 -19.16 18.99 -4.16
N GLN A 3 -18.77 20.11 -3.57
CA GLN A 3 -18.57 21.36 -4.30
C GLN A 3 -17.13 21.47 -4.81
N ALA A 4 -17.00 21.92 -6.06
CA ALA A 4 -15.72 22.15 -6.72
C ALA A 4 -15.64 23.57 -7.28
N GLU A 5 -14.57 24.28 -6.93
CA GLU A 5 -14.25 25.61 -7.46
C GLU A 5 -13.23 25.49 -8.60
N ILE A 6 -13.38 26.28 -9.67
CA ILE A 6 -12.40 26.28 -10.75
C ILE A 6 -11.08 26.88 -10.27
N ARG A 7 -9.97 26.16 -10.47
CA ARG A 7 -8.64 26.60 -10.05
C ARG A 7 -8.09 27.64 -11.02
N GLN A 8 -7.67 28.80 -10.49
CA GLN A 8 -6.91 29.78 -11.26
C GLN A 8 -5.41 29.44 -11.25
N SER A 9 -4.77 29.44 -12.43
CA SER A 9 -3.39 28.97 -12.62
C SER A 9 -2.29 29.86 -11.99
N LYS A 10 -2.63 31.05 -11.51
CA LYS A 10 -1.63 32.05 -11.06
C LYS A 10 -1.09 31.80 -9.64
N ARG A 11 -1.69 30.88 -8.87
CA ARG A 11 -1.35 30.64 -7.47
C ARG A 11 -0.70 29.27 -7.28
N GLY A 12 0.36 29.21 -6.46
CA GLY A 12 1.05 27.96 -6.15
C GLY A 12 0.17 26.96 -5.38
N LEU A 13 0.30 25.67 -5.72
CA LEU A 13 -0.52 24.58 -5.14
C LEU A 13 -0.39 24.47 -3.62
N GLY A 14 0.79 24.77 -3.08
CA GLY A 14 1.03 24.73 -1.63
C GLY A 14 0.27 25.79 -0.83
N ALA A 15 -0.19 26.87 -1.47
CA ALA A 15 -1.02 27.88 -0.80
C ALA A 15 -2.46 27.36 -0.59
N TYR A 16 -3.04 26.73 -1.62
CA TYR A 16 -4.37 26.12 -1.52
C TYR A 16 -4.42 25.02 -0.46
N ARG A 17 -3.39 24.18 -0.38
CA ARG A 17 -3.33 23.12 0.64
C ARG A 17 -3.28 23.67 2.06
N ARG A 18 -2.57 24.79 2.28
CA ARG A 18 -2.53 25.49 3.57
C ARG A 18 -3.87 26.09 3.97
N GLU A 19 -4.70 26.44 2.99
CA GLU A 19 -6.09 26.90 3.19
C GLU A 19 -7.10 25.75 3.34
N GLY A 20 -6.65 24.50 3.36
CA GLY A 20 -7.54 23.35 3.45
C GLY A 20 -8.23 22.97 2.14
N LYS A 21 -7.76 23.48 0.99
CA LYS A 21 -8.24 23.08 -0.34
C LYS A 21 -7.30 22.07 -0.99
N ILE A 22 -7.87 20.99 -1.54
CA ILE A 22 -7.15 19.95 -2.27
C ILE A 22 -7.27 20.25 -3.78
N PRO A 23 -6.15 20.42 -4.50
CA PRO A 23 -6.17 20.48 -5.94
C PRO A 23 -6.63 19.16 -6.55
N ALA A 24 -7.51 19.23 -7.54
CA ALA A 24 -8.03 18.08 -8.24
C ALA A 24 -8.18 18.35 -9.74
N VAL A 25 -8.30 17.29 -10.53
CA VAL A 25 -8.61 17.39 -11.96
C VAL A 25 -9.84 16.54 -12.26
N VAL A 26 -10.76 17.12 -13.02
CA VAL A 26 -11.94 16.42 -13.55
C VAL A 26 -11.73 16.26 -15.05
N TYR A 27 -11.72 15.02 -15.52
CA TYR A 27 -11.58 14.68 -16.92
C TYR A 27 -12.46 13.49 -17.27
N GLY A 28 -12.58 13.15 -18.55
CA GLY A 28 -13.29 11.96 -18.98
C GLY A 28 -14.25 12.25 -20.13
N HIS A 29 -15.31 11.46 -20.20
CA HIS A 29 -16.15 11.42 -21.40
C HIS A 29 -16.93 12.74 -21.57
N GLY A 30 -16.78 13.41 -22.71
CA GLY A 30 -17.58 14.59 -23.08
C GLY A 30 -17.35 15.84 -22.23
N ILE A 31 -16.26 15.94 -21.46
CA ILE A 31 -15.83 17.17 -20.77
C ILE A 31 -14.33 17.39 -21.04
N GLN A 32 -13.94 18.64 -21.30
CA GLN A 32 -12.52 19.01 -21.35
C GLN A 32 -11.91 18.96 -19.95
N SER A 33 -10.66 18.53 -19.82
CA SER A 33 -9.99 18.43 -18.52
C SER A 33 -10.00 19.78 -17.77
N VAL A 34 -10.71 19.83 -16.64
CA VAL A 34 -10.82 21.04 -15.79
C VAL A 34 -10.03 20.83 -14.50
N SER A 35 -9.18 21.81 -14.18
CA SER A 35 -8.54 21.89 -12.87
C SER A 35 -9.49 22.52 -11.84
N VAL A 36 -9.78 21.79 -10.76
CA VAL A 36 -10.68 22.24 -9.71
C VAL A 36 -10.01 22.21 -8.33
N LEU A 37 -10.63 22.87 -7.37
CA LEU A 37 -10.28 22.88 -5.97
C LEU A 37 -11.46 22.33 -5.17
N ILE A 38 -11.15 21.46 -4.22
CA ILE A 38 -12.13 20.79 -3.39
C ILE A 38 -11.81 21.08 -1.93
N ASP A 39 -12.83 21.33 -1.12
CA ASP A 39 -12.65 21.47 0.32
C ASP A 39 -12.26 20.13 0.97
N LYS A 40 -11.15 20.13 1.73
CA LYS A 40 -10.60 18.94 2.38
C LYS A 40 -11.58 18.34 3.38
N GLN A 41 -12.33 19.15 4.13
CA GLN A 41 -13.25 18.65 5.14
C GLN A 41 -14.49 18.02 4.50
N GLU A 42 -15.04 18.64 3.46
CA GLU A 42 -16.15 18.05 2.70
C GLU A 42 -15.73 16.73 2.05
N PHE A 43 -14.58 16.69 1.39
CA PHE A 43 -14.05 15.46 0.79
C PHE A 43 -13.84 14.35 1.82
N LEU A 44 -13.30 14.68 3.00
CA LEU A 44 -13.11 13.71 4.09
C LEU A 44 -14.43 13.14 4.61
N LYS A 45 -15.50 13.96 4.68
CA LYS A 45 -16.83 13.50 5.10
C LYS A 45 -17.40 12.51 4.08
N HIS A 46 -17.34 12.85 2.79
CA HIS A 46 -17.79 11.97 1.70
C HIS A 46 -17.00 10.66 1.68
N LEU A 47 -15.67 10.75 1.78
CA LEU A 47 -14.81 9.56 1.74
C LEU A 47 -15.10 8.58 2.88
N ARG A 48 -15.45 9.06 4.07
CA ARG A 48 -15.83 8.19 5.20
C ARG A 48 -17.22 7.58 5.03
N ALA A 49 -18.14 8.30 4.41
CA ALA A 49 -19.52 7.85 4.25
C ALA A 49 -19.65 6.82 3.12
N GLU A 50 -19.02 7.08 1.97
CA GLU A 50 -19.27 6.33 0.74
C GLU A 50 -18.06 5.48 0.30
N GLY A 51 -16.87 5.74 0.86
CA GLY A 51 -15.64 5.02 0.52
C GLY A 51 -15.00 5.45 -0.80
N LYS A 52 -13.80 4.93 -1.10
CA LYS A 52 -12.96 5.36 -2.24
C LYS A 52 -13.54 5.03 -3.62
N GLY A 53 -14.37 4.00 -3.73
CA GLY A 53 -14.90 3.52 -5.02
C GLY A 53 -16.23 4.14 -5.43
N SER A 54 -16.89 4.91 -4.56
CA SER A 54 -18.26 5.37 -4.77
C SER A 54 -18.44 6.34 -5.94
N LEU A 55 -19.65 6.34 -6.50
CA LEU A 55 -20.11 7.37 -7.44
C LEU A 55 -20.37 8.67 -6.69
N LEU A 56 -19.74 9.75 -7.12
CA LEU A 56 -19.89 11.06 -6.52
C LEU A 56 -20.56 12.04 -7.49
N ASP A 57 -21.51 12.81 -6.99
CA ASP A 57 -22.03 13.99 -7.70
C ASP A 57 -21.16 15.21 -7.36
N LEU A 58 -20.38 15.67 -8.34
CA LEU A 58 -19.50 16.82 -8.25
C LEU A 58 -20.14 18.03 -8.93
N LYS A 59 -20.32 19.12 -8.19
CA LYS A 59 -20.82 20.39 -8.75
C LYS A 59 -19.66 21.34 -9.00
N ILE A 60 -19.40 21.63 -10.27
CA ILE A 60 -18.34 22.55 -10.70
C ILE A 60 -18.96 23.95 -10.86
N ALA A 61 -18.62 24.89 -9.99
CA ALA A 61 -19.18 26.24 -10.00
C ALA A 61 -20.74 26.28 -10.03
N SER A 62 -21.34 26.96 -11.02
CA SER A 62 -22.80 27.03 -11.20
C SER A 62 -23.34 26.01 -12.22
N ASP A 63 -22.51 25.10 -12.73
CA ASP A 63 -22.96 24.09 -13.69
C ASP A 63 -23.78 22.99 -13.02
N GLU A 64 -24.40 22.16 -13.85
CA GLU A 64 -25.11 20.96 -13.42
C GLU A 64 -24.17 19.96 -12.73
N PRO A 65 -24.66 19.22 -11.72
CA PRO A 65 -23.87 18.20 -11.06
C PRO A 65 -23.46 17.10 -12.05
N VAL A 66 -22.18 16.77 -12.06
CA VAL A 66 -21.59 15.74 -12.92
C VAL A 66 -21.31 14.50 -12.08
N LYS A 67 -21.69 13.33 -12.62
CA LYS A 67 -21.32 12.03 -12.03
C LYS A 67 -19.86 11.71 -12.32
N VAL A 68 -19.08 11.57 -11.25
CA VAL A 68 -17.65 11.27 -11.31
C VAL A 68 -17.30 10.13 -10.36
N ILE A 69 -16.18 9.45 -10.66
CA ILE A 69 -15.53 8.49 -9.77
C ILE A 69 -14.17 9.05 -9.38
N LEU A 70 -13.75 8.78 -8.15
CA LEU A 70 -12.37 9.00 -7.73
C LEU A 70 -11.47 7.93 -8.34
N GLN A 71 -10.73 8.31 -9.39
CA GLN A 71 -9.85 7.40 -10.12
C GLN A 71 -8.53 7.16 -9.39
N ASP A 72 -7.95 8.24 -8.87
CA ASP A 72 -6.70 8.18 -8.12
C ASP A 72 -6.67 9.24 -7.02
N LEU A 73 -5.90 8.94 -5.97
CA LEU A 73 -5.74 9.77 -4.80
C LEU A 73 -4.28 9.75 -4.37
N GLN A 74 -3.66 10.92 -4.42
CA GLN A 74 -2.29 11.09 -3.98
C GLN A 74 -2.25 11.54 -2.53
N LYS A 75 -1.50 10.80 -1.71
CA LYS A 75 -1.32 11.05 -0.29
C LYS A 75 0.15 11.25 0.03
N HIS A 76 0.44 12.23 0.88
CA HIS A 76 1.78 12.44 1.41
C HIS A 76 2.14 11.33 2.40
N THR A 77 3.27 10.66 2.20
CA THR A 77 3.64 9.46 2.99
C THR A 77 3.89 9.77 4.48
N LEU A 78 4.54 10.89 4.79
CA LEU A 78 4.83 11.30 6.18
C LEU A 78 3.63 11.96 6.86
N THR A 79 3.12 13.07 6.30
CA THR A 79 2.04 13.85 6.92
C THR A 79 0.65 13.25 6.73
N GLN A 80 0.52 12.21 5.89
CA GLN A 80 -0.75 11.56 5.55
C GLN A 80 -1.80 12.53 4.96
N GLU A 81 -1.37 13.66 4.41
CA GLU A 81 -2.25 14.64 3.79
C GLU A 81 -2.56 14.31 2.32
N TYR A 82 -3.78 14.60 1.88
CA TYR A 82 -4.16 14.46 0.47
C TYR A 82 -3.57 15.60 -0.37
N LEU A 83 -2.79 15.23 -1.39
CA LEU A 83 -2.03 16.15 -2.22
C LEU A 83 -2.74 16.50 -3.53
N HIS A 84 -3.38 15.50 -4.13
CA HIS A 84 -4.06 15.59 -5.41
C HIS A 84 -5.17 14.54 -5.51
N LEU A 85 -6.24 14.87 -6.24
CA LEU A 85 -7.34 13.96 -6.52
C LEU A 85 -7.65 13.95 -8.02
N ASP A 86 -7.91 12.77 -8.56
CA ASP A 86 -8.28 12.58 -9.95
C ASP A 86 -9.73 12.11 -10.02
N PHE A 87 -10.58 12.90 -10.68
CA PHE A 87 -11.97 12.56 -10.92
C PHE A 87 -12.18 12.22 -12.38
N TYR A 88 -12.73 11.03 -12.62
CA TYR A 88 -13.13 10.59 -13.94
C TYR A 88 -14.64 10.74 -14.10
N ARG A 89 -15.09 11.51 -15.08
CA ARG A 89 -16.50 11.63 -15.46
C ARG A 89 -16.94 10.37 -16.19
N ILE A 90 -18.09 9.87 -15.78
CA ILE A 90 -18.64 8.62 -16.25
C ILE A 90 -20.02 8.80 -16.88
N ARG A 91 -20.40 7.88 -17.77
CA ARG A 91 -21.78 7.73 -18.24
C ARG A 91 -22.36 6.47 -17.64
N MET A 92 -23.62 6.54 -17.19
CA MET A 92 -24.30 5.43 -16.52
C MET A 92 -24.49 4.20 -17.41
N ASP A 93 -24.36 4.36 -18.73
CA ASP A 93 -24.62 3.33 -19.73
C ASP A 93 -23.34 2.71 -20.32
N GLU A 94 -22.15 3.16 -19.89
CA GLU A 94 -20.87 2.69 -20.41
C GLU A 94 -20.14 1.83 -19.38
N LYS A 95 -19.49 0.75 -19.84
CA LYS A 95 -18.65 -0.09 -18.98
C LYS A 95 -17.36 0.63 -18.62
N MET A 96 -16.87 0.40 -17.41
CA MET A 96 -15.70 1.08 -16.88
C MET A 96 -14.80 0.12 -16.14
N ARG A 97 -13.51 0.47 -16.08
CA ARG A 97 -12.48 -0.33 -15.41
C ARG A 97 -12.04 0.35 -14.13
N VAL A 98 -12.18 -0.34 -13.01
CA VAL A 98 -11.87 0.21 -11.69
C VAL A 98 -11.07 -0.81 -10.89
N LYS A 99 -10.12 -0.33 -10.08
CA LYS A 99 -9.37 -1.14 -9.12
C LYS A 99 -10.16 -1.22 -7.82
N VAL A 100 -10.52 -2.43 -7.42
CA VAL A 100 -11.27 -2.70 -6.19
C VAL A 100 -10.36 -3.37 -5.17
N LEU A 101 -10.49 -2.95 -3.91
CA LEU A 101 -9.71 -3.48 -2.79
C LEU A 101 -10.26 -4.84 -2.36
N LEU A 102 -9.36 -5.78 -2.09
CA LEU A 102 -9.68 -7.06 -1.47
C LEU A 102 -9.64 -6.92 0.05
N ILE A 103 -10.75 -7.24 0.72
CA ILE A 103 -10.85 -7.29 2.18
C ILE A 103 -10.81 -8.76 2.60
N PHE A 104 -9.74 -9.15 3.29
CA PHE A 104 -9.59 -10.50 3.79
C PHE A 104 -10.33 -10.64 5.12
N THR A 105 -11.28 -11.58 5.19
CA THR A 105 -12.09 -11.86 6.36
C THR A 105 -11.76 -13.25 6.92
N GLY A 106 -11.83 -13.38 8.24
CA GLY A 106 -11.51 -14.62 8.94
C GLY A 106 -10.00 -14.81 9.18
N GLU A 107 -9.67 -15.92 9.84
CA GLU A 107 -8.30 -16.38 10.05
C GLU A 107 -8.10 -17.70 9.30
N ALA A 108 -6.99 -17.83 8.59
CA ALA A 108 -6.64 -19.10 7.94
C ALA A 108 -6.17 -20.12 8.99
N PRO A 109 -6.81 -21.31 9.12
CA PRO A 109 -6.40 -22.34 10.07
C PRO A 109 -4.93 -22.75 9.92
N ALA A 110 -4.40 -22.77 8.68
CA ALA A 110 -3.02 -23.15 8.44
C ALA A 110 -1.98 -22.14 8.99
N VAL A 111 -2.39 -20.93 9.38
CA VAL A 111 -1.52 -20.01 10.14
C VAL A 111 -1.29 -20.52 11.56
N LYS A 112 -2.27 -21.20 12.16
CA LYS A 112 -2.14 -21.80 13.50
C LYS A 112 -1.24 -23.02 13.51
N THR A 113 -1.06 -23.69 12.37
CA THR A 113 -0.17 -24.84 12.19
C THR A 113 1.23 -24.46 11.70
N GLY A 114 1.61 -23.17 11.78
CA GLY A 114 2.96 -22.70 11.43
C GLY A 114 3.12 -22.13 10.01
N GLY A 115 2.03 -21.92 9.27
CA GLY A 115 2.05 -21.23 7.99
C GLY A 115 2.09 -19.71 8.12
N VAL A 116 2.68 -19.02 7.15
CA VAL A 116 2.66 -17.56 7.02
C VAL A 116 1.71 -17.18 5.89
N LEU A 117 0.74 -16.32 6.19
CA LEU A 117 -0.16 -15.77 5.17
C LEU A 117 0.59 -14.73 4.33
N VAL A 118 0.77 -15.01 3.05
CA VAL A 118 1.40 -14.10 2.08
C VAL A 118 0.33 -13.59 1.12
N LYS A 119 0.07 -12.29 1.17
CA LYS A 119 -0.83 -11.60 0.24
C LYS A 119 -0.04 -11.15 -0.99
N ALA A 120 -0.35 -11.72 -2.14
CA ALA A 120 0.30 -11.37 -3.41
C ALA A 120 -0.35 -10.15 -4.07
N LYS A 121 -1.67 -10.00 -3.92
CA LYS A 121 -2.44 -8.87 -4.45
C LYS A 121 -3.40 -8.35 -3.39
N ASP A 122 -3.39 -7.04 -3.16
CA ASP A 122 -4.40 -6.37 -2.34
C ASP A 122 -5.56 -5.80 -3.18
N HIS A 123 -5.38 -5.68 -4.50
CA HIS A 123 -6.34 -5.03 -5.41
C HIS A 123 -6.53 -5.86 -6.69
N VAL A 124 -7.72 -5.79 -7.27
CA VAL A 124 -8.07 -6.44 -8.54
C VAL A 124 -8.77 -5.44 -9.45
N GLU A 125 -8.48 -5.51 -10.75
CA GLU A 125 -9.16 -4.70 -11.76
C GLU A 125 -10.46 -5.40 -12.18
N ILE A 126 -11.57 -4.67 -12.15
CA ILE A 126 -12.87 -5.15 -12.60
C ILE A 126 -13.43 -4.26 -13.70
N GLU A 127 -14.19 -4.85 -14.61
CA GLU A 127 -15.03 -4.18 -15.59
C GLU A 127 -16.49 -4.32 -15.17
N CYS A 128 -17.16 -3.20 -14.91
CA CYS A 128 -18.57 -3.18 -14.51
C CYS A 128 -19.27 -1.92 -15.03
N LEU A 129 -20.60 -1.93 -15.01
CA LEU A 129 -21.38 -0.71 -15.17
C LEU A 129 -21.32 0.11 -13.88
N PRO A 130 -21.47 1.45 -13.94
CA PRO A 130 -21.51 2.31 -12.75
C PRO A 130 -22.53 1.87 -11.70
N LYS A 131 -23.64 1.24 -12.13
CA LYS A 131 -24.70 0.75 -11.24
C LYS A 131 -24.30 -0.46 -10.41
N ASP A 132 -23.38 -1.28 -10.92
CA ASP A 132 -22.94 -2.53 -10.30
C ASP A 132 -21.60 -2.36 -9.58
N LEU A 133 -21.17 -1.11 -9.37
CA LEU A 133 -19.89 -0.81 -8.75
C LEU A 133 -19.88 -1.23 -7.28
N ILE A 134 -18.85 -1.99 -6.89
CA ILE A 134 -18.63 -2.44 -5.51
C ILE A 134 -17.36 -1.78 -4.96
N SER A 135 -17.39 -1.38 -3.70
CA SER A 135 -16.26 -0.72 -3.01
C SER A 135 -15.15 -1.69 -2.59
N SER A 136 -15.48 -2.95 -2.30
CA SER A 136 -14.54 -3.98 -1.87
C SER A 136 -15.07 -5.39 -2.13
N ILE A 137 -14.16 -6.34 -2.35
CA ILE A 137 -14.49 -7.76 -2.47
C ILE A 137 -14.01 -8.47 -1.21
N ALA A 138 -14.92 -9.14 -0.51
CA ALA A 138 -14.57 -9.95 0.66
C ALA A 138 -13.96 -11.28 0.21
N VAL A 139 -12.81 -11.64 0.79
CA VAL A 139 -12.11 -12.90 0.54
C VAL A 139 -12.05 -13.68 1.85
N ASP A 140 -12.71 -14.82 1.88
CA ASP A 140 -12.74 -15.68 3.07
C ASP A 140 -11.48 -16.53 3.16
N LEU A 141 -10.69 -16.29 4.21
CA LEU A 141 -9.47 -17.03 4.51
C LEU A 141 -9.73 -18.36 5.22
N SER A 142 -10.96 -18.62 5.69
CA SER A 142 -11.30 -19.84 6.45
C SER A 142 -11.08 -21.13 5.65
N SER A 143 -11.18 -21.04 4.32
CA SER A 143 -10.94 -22.14 3.37
C SER A 143 -9.48 -22.60 3.31
N LEU A 144 -8.53 -21.83 3.84
CA LEU A 144 -7.10 -22.13 3.79
C LEU A 144 -6.67 -22.99 5.00
N SER A 145 -7.02 -24.26 4.96
CA SER A 145 -6.68 -25.24 6.00
C SER A 145 -5.31 -25.91 5.83
N GLU A 146 -4.77 -25.93 4.62
CA GLU A 146 -3.54 -26.65 4.27
C GLU A 146 -2.34 -25.70 4.08
N LEU A 147 -1.15 -26.19 4.41
CA LEU A 147 0.10 -25.52 4.06
C LEU A 147 0.24 -25.52 2.52
N ARG A 148 0.73 -24.41 1.94
CA ARG A 148 0.76 -24.17 0.48
C ARG A 148 -0.60 -23.97 -0.21
N ALA A 149 -1.71 -23.93 0.53
CA ALA A 149 -2.99 -23.56 -0.07
C ALA A 149 -2.96 -22.11 -0.59
N SER A 150 -3.63 -21.87 -1.72
CA SER A 150 -3.70 -20.57 -2.36
C SER A 150 -5.11 -20.28 -2.88
N ILE A 151 -5.57 -19.04 -2.71
CA ILE A 151 -6.80 -18.54 -3.34
C ILE A 151 -6.42 -17.83 -4.62
N LYS A 152 -7.05 -18.21 -5.73
CA LYS A 152 -6.84 -17.62 -7.06
C LYS A 152 -7.92 -16.60 -7.38
N VAL A 153 -7.67 -15.78 -8.41
CA VAL A 153 -8.64 -14.79 -8.91
C VAL A 153 -9.99 -15.41 -9.29
N ARG A 154 -10.00 -16.61 -9.86
CA ARG A 154 -11.23 -17.34 -10.22
C ARG A 154 -12.11 -17.71 -9.03
N ASP A 155 -11.54 -17.81 -7.83
CA ASP A 155 -12.24 -18.24 -6.62
C ASP A 155 -12.93 -17.04 -5.92
N LEU A 156 -12.78 -15.83 -6.47
CA LEU A 156 -13.44 -14.63 -5.97
C LEU A 156 -14.94 -14.65 -6.27
N SER A 157 -15.75 -14.46 -5.23
CA SER A 157 -17.18 -14.24 -5.36
C SER A 157 -17.43 -12.81 -5.87
N VAL A 158 -17.69 -12.67 -7.17
CA VAL A 158 -18.14 -11.41 -7.78
C VAL A 158 -19.63 -11.48 -8.13
N GLY A 159 -20.34 -10.37 -7.89
CA GLY A 159 -21.77 -10.26 -8.19
C GLY A 159 -22.08 -10.32 -9.69
N SER A 160 -23.36 -10.55 -10.02
CA SER A 160 -23.83 -10.52 -11.41
C SER A 160 -23.56 -9.15 -12.04
N GLY A 161 -22.88 -9.11 -13.20
CA GLY A 161 -22.58 -7.88 -13.93
C GLY A 161 -21.12 -7.39 -13.82
N ILE A 162 -20.28 -8.07 -13.03
CA ILE A 162 -18.87 -7.71 -12.84
C ILE A 162 -17.99 -8.73 -13.54
N SER A 163 -17.11 -8.26 -14.42
CA SER A 163 -16.07 -9.09 -15.05
C SER A 163 -14.72 -8.73 -14.47
N ILE A 164 -13.99 -9.70 -13.92
CA ILE A 164 -12.62 -9.45 -13.47
C ILE A 164 -11.69 -9.36 -14.68
N ILE A 165 -10.85 -8.33 -14.74
CA ILE A 165 -9.80 -8.19 -15.74
C ILE A 165 -8.50 -8.72 -15.15
N GLY A 166 -7.93 -9.74 -15.79
CA GLY A 166 -6.68 -10.35 -15.37
C GLY A 166 -6.63 -11.83 -15.70
N ASN A 167 -5.56 -12.49 -15.30
CA ASN A 167 -5.46 -13.94 -15.44
C ASN A 167 -6.22 -14.62 -14.28
N PRO A 168 -7.21 -15.49 -14.56
CA PRO A 168 -7.96 -16.19 -13.51
C PRO A 168 -7.08 -17.10 -12.63
N ASP A 169 -5.91 -17.50 -13.11
CA ASP A 169 -4.96 -18.32 -12.36
C ASP A 169 -4.01 -17.54 -11.46
N ASP A 170 -4.06 -16.21 -11.48
CA ASP A 170 -3.23 -15.39 -10.62
C ASP A 170 -3.57 -15.65 -9.14
N ILE A 171 -2.53 -15.76 -8.33
CA ILE A 171 -2.63 -15.97 -6.89
C ILE A 171 -2.95 -14.64 -6.21
N ILE A 172 -3.96 -14.64 -5.35
CA ILE A 172 -4.33 -13.49 -4.51
C ILE A 172 -3.65 -13.59 -3.15
N VAL A 173 -3.81 -14.74 -2.51
CA VAL A 173 -3.23 -15.04 -1.20
C VAL A 173 -2.79 -16.49 -1.17
N THR A 174 -1.66 -16.74 -0.52
CA THR A 174 -1.09 -18.09 -0.37
C THR A 174 -0.55 -18.26 1.03
N ILE A 175 -0.49 -19.51 1.49
CA ILE A 175 0.18 -19.87 2.73
C ILE A 175 1.57 -20.38 2.41
N ALA A 176 2.58 -19.65 2.87
CA ALA A 176 3.96 -20.09 2.79
C ALA A 176 4.31 -20.90 4.05
N GLU A 177 5.10 -21.96 3.88
CA GLU A 177 5.71 -22.67 5.01
C GLU A 177 6.94 -21.89 5.49
N ILE A 178 7.07 -21.75 6.81
CA ILE A 178 8.33 -21.33 7.41
C ILE A 178 9.28 -22.51 7.22
N LYS A 179 10.26 -22.38 6.32
CA LYS A 179 11.45 -23.23 6.40
C LYS A 179 12.22 -22.77 7.62
N GLU A 180 12.31 -23.61 8.64
CA GLU A 180 13.12 -23.35 9.81
C GLU A 180 14.61 -23.32 9.41
N ASP A 181 15.11 -22.15 8.98
CA ASP A 181 16.53 -21.79 9.12
C ASP A 181 16.88 -21.45 10.60
N ILE A 182 16.04 -21.92 11.55
CA ILE A 182 16.25 -21.80 12.99
C ILE A 182 17.13 -22.95 13.48
N GLU A 183 17.11 -24.11 12.82
CA GLU A 183 18.04 -25.20 13.13
C GLU A 183 19.49 -24.80 12.88
N ASP A 184 19.78 -24.04 11.82
CA ASP A 184 21.15 -23.59 11.54
C ASP A 184 21.65 -22.54 12.56
N ALA A 185 20.79 -21.65 13.05
CA ALA A 185 21.15 -20.68 14.08
C ALA A 185 21.33 -21.33 15.46
N ALA A 186 20.50 -22.32 15.82
CA ALA A 186 20.63 -23.07 17.07
C ALA A 186 21.86 -24.00 17.06
N LEU A 187 22.13 -24.66 15.92
CA LEU A 187 23.30 -25.51 15.73
C LEU A 187 24.60 -24.68 15.65
N ALA A 188 24.56 -23.48 15.06
CA ALA A 188 25.68 -22.54 15.08
C ALA A 188 25.96 -22.02 16.50
N ALA A 189 24.92 -21.66 17.26
CA ALA A 189 25.08 -21.22 18.66
C ALA A 189 25.56 -22.34 19.59
N GLN A 190 25.18 -23.60 19.33
CA GLN A 190 25.71 -24.76 20.06
C GLN A 190 27.17 -25.04 19.69
N LYS A 191 27.55 -24.98 18.41
CA LYS A 191 28.94 -25.13 17.96
C LYS A 191 29.85 -24.02 18.50
N GLU A 192 29.35 -22.78 18.59
CA GLU A 192 30.09 -21.66 19.16
C GLU A 192 30.29 -21.82 20.67
N LYS A 193 29.29 -22.33 21.41
CA LYS A 193 29.43 -22.67 22.84
C LYS A 193 30.41 -23.83 23.08
N GLU A 194 30.38 -24.86 22.24
CA GLU A 194 31.27 -26.02 22.35
C GLU A 194 32.72 -25.68 22.00
N GLN A 195 32.94 -24.73 21.08
CA GLN A 195 34.27 -24.15 20.82
C GLN A 195 34.75 -23.25 21.97
N LEU A 196 33.87 -22.47 22.58
CA LEU A 196 34.22 -21.59 23.71
C LEU A 196 34.58 -22.37 24.98
N GLU A 197 34.01 -23.56 25.19
CA GLU A 197 34.37 -24.46 26.30
C GLU A 197 35.71 -25.15 26.07
N LYS A 198 36.01 -25.55 24.82
CA LYS A 198 37.31 -26.18 24.47
C LYS A 198 38.49 -25.19 24.55
N LEU A 199 38.26 -23.89 24.35
CA LEU A 199 39.28 -22.85 24.53
C LEU A 199 39.57 -22.48 26.00
N LYS A 200 38.75 -22.91 26.97
CA LYS A 200 38.93 -22.59 28.40
C LYS A 200 39.62 -23.68 29.22
N ALA A 201 40.06 -24.78 28.59
CA ALA A 201 40.58 -25.96 29.28
C ALA A 201 42.11 -26.13 29.27
N GLU A 202 42.90 -25.18 28.72
CA GLU A 202 44.36 -25.19 28.89
C GLU A 202 44.81 -24.01 29.77
N PRO A 203 45.40 -24.26 30.96
CA PRO A 203 45.86 -23.22 31.87
C PRO A 203 47.26 -22.68 31.54
N GLU A 204 47.41 -21.41 31.92
CA GLU A 204 48.54 -20.46 31.90
C GLU A 204 49.98 -21.02 32.02
N GLU A 205 50.93 -20.39 31.31
CA GLU A 205 52.00 -19.64 31.99
C GLU A 205 52.79 -18.64 31.11
N LYS A 206 53.02 -17.46 31.72
CA LYS A 206 54.05 -16.42 31.51
C LYS A 206 53.75 -15.19 30.63
N LYS A 207 53.37 -14.11 31.34
CA LYS A 207 54.13 -12.83 31.54
C LYS A 207 54.65 -12.13 30.26
N ASP A 208 54.48 -10.84 30.02
CA ASP A 208 54.37 -9.67 30.90
C ASP A 208 53.57 -8.54 30.21
N ALA A 209 53.13 -7.60 31.03
CA ALA A 209 52.39 -6.40 30.70
C ALA A 209 53.21 -5.35 29.93
N GLU A 210 52.58 -4.65 28.97
CA GLU A 210 52.64 -3.18 28.88
C GLU A 210 51.54 -2.60 27.98
N GLU A 211 50.72 -1.75 28.61
CA GLU A 211 50.05 -0.54 28.11
C GLU A 211 49.38 -0.49 26.73
N GLY A 212 48.05 -0.33 26.77
CA GLY A 212 47.29 0.25 25.68
C GLY A 212 47.47 1.76 25.54
N LYS A 213 47.48 2.25 24.30
CA LYS A 213 46.66 3.36 23.80
C LYS A 213 47.01 3.67 22.35
N GLU A 214 46.30 3.04 21.44
CA GLU A 214 46.03 3.60 20.12
C GLU A 214 45.04 4.76 20.32
N LYS A 215 45.57 5.99 20.37
CA LYS A 215 44.80 7.21 20.11
C LYS A 215 45.12 7.66 18.68
N ASP A 216 44.06 7.75 17.90
CA ASP A 216 43.84 8.69 16.80
C ASP A 216 44.92 8.84 15.71
N LYS A 217 44.75 8.06 14.65
CA LYS A 217 45.08 8.50 13.28
C LYS A 217 44.12 9.60 12.84
N ALA A 218 44.47 10.87 13.04
CA ALA A 218 43.88 11.97 12.25
C ALA A 218 44.72 13.25 12.32
N LYS A 219 45.88 13.25 11.64
CA LYS A 219 46.44 14.40 10.90
C LYS A 219 47.81 14.04 10.35
N ASP A 220 47.81 13.47 9.15
CA ASP A 220 48.97 13.56 8.28
C ASP A 220 48.48 13.99 6.88
N LYS A 221 49.28 14.86 6.27
CA LYS A 221 49.26 15.32 4.86
C LYS A 221 48.44 16.54 4.48
N ALA A 222 48.93 17.72 4.89
CA ALA A 222 49.08 18.95 4.07
C ALA A 222 49.74 20.01 4.98
N LYS A 223 50.96 20.52 4.84
CA LYS A 223 51.88 20.72 3.72
C LYS A 223 53.28 20.89 4.34
N GLU A 224 54.22 20.02 4.01
CA GLU A 224 55.64 20.39 4.06
C GLU A 224 56.35 19.65 2.93
N LYS A 225 56.32 20.27 1.75
CA LYS A 225 57.31 20.08 0.69
C LYS A 225 57.26 21.36 -0.14
N LYS A 226 58.35 22.11 -0.02
CA LYS A 226 59.00 22.96 -1.03
C LYS A 226 58.10 23.67 -2.04
#